data_AF-A0A6A4PKZ4-F1
#
_entry.id   AF-A0A6A4PKZ4-F1
#
_cell.length_a   1.000
_cell.length_b   1.000
_cell.length_c   1.000
_cell.angle_alpha   90.00
_cell.angle_beta   90.00
_cell.angle_gamma   90.00
#
_symmetry.space_group_name_H-M   'P 1'
#
loop_
_entity.id
_entity.type
_entity.pdbx_description
1 polymer ?
#
loop_
_entity_poly.entity_id
_entity_poly.type
_entity_poly.pdbx_seq_one_letter_code
_entity_poly.pdbx_strand_id
1 'polypeptide(L)' 'MDAANLFKPMLARGQLRCIGATTLEAYRKYVEKDAAFERRFQRVYVAEPSVVDTISILRGLKERYEGHHGVRIQDLL' A
#
# COMPACT_ATOMS: atom_id res chain seq x y z
N MET A 1 -4.57 -24.01 6.72
CA MET A 1 -5.44 -23.66 5.57
C MET A 1 -4.80 -22.45 4.91
N ASP A 2 -4.33 -22.58 3.67
CA ASP A 2 -3.70 -21.48 2.95
C ASP A 2 -4.79 -20.50 2.47
N ALA A 3 -4.74 -19.26 2.97
CA ALA A 3 -5.72 -18.23 2.64
C ALA A 3 -5.80 -17.96 1.13
N ALA A 4 -4.71 -18.19 0.39
CA ALA A 4 -4.67 -18.07 -1.05
C ALA A 4 -5.68 -19.00 -1.75
N ASN A 5 -5.83 -20.23 -1.26
CA ASN A 5 -6.75 -21.22 -1.83
C ASN A 5 -8.22 -20.86 -1.59
N LEU A 6 -8.51 -20.08 -0.53
CA LEU A 6 -9.85 -19.55 -0.27
C LEU A 6 -10.18 -18.39 -1.23
N PHE A 7 -9.22 -17.50 -1.51
CA PHE A 7 -9.47 -16.29 -2.30
C PHE A 7 -9.50 -16.53 -3.81
N LYS A 8 -8.69 -17.44 -4.34
CA LYS A 8 -8.64 -17.78 -5.78
C LYS A 8 -10.02 -17.98 -6.44
N PRO A 9 -10.94 -18.79 -5.90
CA PRO A 9 -12.26 -18.98 -6.52
C PRO A 9 -13.13 -17.71 -6.47
N MET A 10 -13.04 -16.91 -5.41
CA MET A 10 -13.82 -15.67 -5.26
C MET A 10 -13.33 -14.58 -6.21
N LEU A 11 -12.01 -14.45 -6.36
CA LEU A 11 -11.38 -13.55 -7.34
C LEU A 11 -11.72 -13.98 -8.78
N ALA A 12 -11.73 -15.28 -9.06
CA ALA A 12 -12.10 -15.81 -10.38
C ALA A 12 -13.53 -15.47 -10.80
N ARG A 13 -14.47 -15.45 -9.85
CA ARG A 13 -15.87 -15.12 -10.09
C ARG A 13 -16.19 -13.62 -9.95
N GLY A 14 -15.19 -12.78 -9.68
CA GLY A 14 -15.40 -11.34 -9.44
C GLY A 14 -16.20 -11.02 -8.16
N GLN A 15 -16.32 -11.96 -7.23
CA GLN A 15 -17.08 -11.81 -5.99
C GLN A 15 -16.27 -11.12 -4.87
N LEU A 16 -14.96 -11.00 -5.05
CA LEU A 16 -14.06 -10.34 -4.13
C LEU A 16 -13.38 -9.17 -4.84
N ARG A 17 -13.49 -7.97 -4.26
CA ARG A 17 -12.66 -6.81 -4.59
C ARG A 17 -11.69 -6.61 -3.44
N CYS A 18 -10.40 -6.57 -3.72
CA CYS A 18 -9.39 -6.34 -2.70
C CYS A 18 -8.23 -5.53 -3.26
N ILE A 19 -7.49 -4.89 -2.35
CA ILE A 19 -6.22 -4.22 -2.62
C ILE A 19 -5.18 -4.92 -1.75
N GLY A 20 -4.09 -5.37 -2.36
CA GLY A 20 -2.93 -5.92 -1.67
C GLY A 20 -1.80 -4.89 -1.60
N ALA A 21 -1.10 -4.85 -0.47
CA ALA A 21 0.13 -4.08 -0.31
C ALA A 21 1.28 -5.04 0.00
N THR A 22 2.37 -4.94 -0.74
CA THR A 22 3.53 -5.82 -0.59
C THR A 22 4.80 -5.15 -1.10
N THR A 23 5.97 -5.68 -0.73
CA THR A 23 7.23 -5.26 -1.34
C THR A 23 7.38 -5.87 -2.73
N LEU A 24 8.23 -5.27 -3.57
CA LEU A 24 8.53 -5.84 -4.90
C LEU A 24 9.05 -7.28 -4.81
N GLU A 25 9.84 -7.60 -3.79
CA GLU A 25 10.40 -8.93 -3.58
C GLU A 25 9.30 -9.95 -3.24
N ALA A 26 8.41 -9.63 -2.31
CA ALA A 26 7.32 -10.51 -1.92
C ALA A 26 6.29 -10.69 -3.06
N TYR A 27 6.04 -9.65 -3.86
CA TYR A 27 5.22 -9.78 -5.08
C TYR A 27 5.82 -10.81 -6.06
N ARG A 28 7.11 -10.67 -6.38
CA ARG A 28 7.84 -11.60 -7.27
C ARG A 28 7.85 -13.02 -6.74
N LYS A 29 7.99 -13.18 -5.42
CA LYS A 29 8.10 -14.49 -4.79
C LYS A 29 6.78 -15.25 -4.72
N TYR A 30 5.69 -14.56 -4.38
CA TYR A 30 4.42 -15.20 -3.99
C TYR A 30 3.24 -14.93 -4.94
N VAL A 31 3.26 -13.84 -5.70
CA VAL A 31 2.13 -13.43 -6.56
C VAL A 31 2.44 -13.71 -8.03
N GLU A 32 3.61 -13.25 -8.50
CA GLU A 32 4.01 -13.35 -9.91
C GLU A 32 4.23 -14.81 -10.35
N LYS A 33 4.65 -15.69 -9.43
CA LYS A 33 4.81 -17.13 -9.72
C LYS A 33 3.49 -17.91 -9.78
N ASP A 34 2.37 -17.30 -9.35
CA ASP A 34 1.06 -17.95 -9.35
C ASP A 34 0.20 -17.41 -10.49
N ALA A 35 0.03 -18.20 -11.54
CA ALA A 35 -0.70 -17.81 -12.74
C ALA A 35 -2.16 -17.37 -12.47
N ALA A 36 -2.78 -17.83 -11.38
CA ALA A 36 -4.14 -17.42 -11.01
C ALA A 36 -4.16 -16.00 -10.46
N PHE A 37 -3.11 -15.58 -9.76
CA PHE A 37 -3.00 -14.24 -9.19
C PHE A 37 -2.42 -13.24 -10.19
N GLU A 38 -1.38 -13.61 -10.94
CA GLU A 38 -0.73 -12.74 -11.93
C GLU A 38 -1.73 -12.14 -12.93
N ARG A 39 -2.70 -12.94 -13.38
CA ARG A 39 -3.72 -12.49 -14.34
C ARG A 39 -4.85 -11.66 -13.74
N ARG A 40 -4.98 -11.64 -12.41
CA ARG A 40 -6.12 -11.04 -11.70
C ARG A 40 -5.73 -9.79 -10.91
N PHE A 41 -4.46 -9.66 -10.55
CA PHE A 41 -3.95 -8.44 -9.93
C PHE A 41 -3.30 -7.54 -10.97
N GLN A 42 -3.72 -6.28 -10.99
CA GLN A 42 -2.99 -5.23 -11.68
C GLN A 42 -1.95 -4.66 -10.73
N ARG A 43 -0.67 -4.67 -11.14
CA ARG A 43 0.40 -4.06 -10.36
C ARG A 43 0.31 -2.54 -10.46
N VAL A 44 0.09 -1.89 -9.32
CA VAL A 44 0.27 -0.44 -9.16
C VAL A 44 1.58 -0.24 -8.41
N TYR A 45 2.56 0.38 -9.07
CA TYR A 45 3.83 0.69 -8.44
C TYR A 45 3.70 1.98 -7.63
N VAL A 46 4.08 1.92 -6.35
CA VAL A 46 4.12 3.07 -5.45
C VAL A 46 5.57 3.34 -5.13
N ALA A 47 6.09 4.43 -5.69
CA ALA A 47 7.45 4.90 -5.43
C ALA A 47 7.50 5.70 -4.12
N GLU A 48 8.71 5.92 -3.63
CA GLU A 48 8.96 6.91 -2.59
C GLU A 48 8.52 8.31 -3.07
N PRO A 49 7.86 9.11 -2.20
CA PRO A 49 7.54 10.50 -2.54
C PRO A 49 8.81 11.32 -2.78
N SER A 50 8.71 12.38 -3.59
CA SER A 50 9.79 13.36 -3.67
C SER A 50 9.97 14.07 -2.32
N VAL A 51 11.11 14.74 -2.12
CA VAL A 51 11.33 15.57 -0.91
C VAL A 51 10.23 16.63 -0.78
N VAL A 52 9.82 17.25 -1.89
CA VAL A 52 8.77 18.27 -1.90
C VAL A 52 7.42 17.68 -1.50
N ASP A 53 7.03 16.54 -2.08
CA ASP A 53 5.78 15.86 -1.74
C ASP A 53 5.78 15.39 -0.28
N THR A 54 6.93 14.92 0.21
CA THR A 54 7.11 14.52 1.61
C THR A 54 6.88 15.69 2.55
N ILE A 55 7.45 16.86 2.27
CA ILE A 55 7.20 18.08 3.05
C ILE A 55 5.70 18.42 3.03
N SER A 56 5.03 18.35 1.87
CA SER A 56 3.59 18.59 1.78
C SER A 56 2.74 17.60 2.58
N ILE A 57 3.08 16.31 2.55
CA ILE A 57 2.43 15.26 3.35
C ILE A 57 2.61 15.56 4.85
N LEU A 58 3.83 15.87 5.28
CA LEU A 58 4.15 16.18 6.68
C LEU A 58 3.42 17.43 7.17
N ARG A 59 3.32 18.47 6.33
CA ARG A 59 2.51 19.67 6.62
C ARG A 59 1.04 19.30 6.86
N GLY A 60 0.48 18.39 6.06
CA GLY A 60 -0.89 17.89 6.26
C GLY A 60 -1.08 17.06 7.53
N LEU A 61 -0.02 16.44 8.07
CA LEU A 61 -0.05 15.68 9.32
C LEU A 61 0.25 16.53 10.56
N LYS A 62 0.81 17.73 10.38
CA LYS A 62 1.36 18.59 11.45
C LYS A 62 0.40 18.77 12.62
N GLU A 63 -0.83 19.22 12.39
CA GLU A 63 -1.79 19.51 13.46
C GLU A 63 -2.08 18.28 14.33
N ARG A 64 -2.16 17.10 13.71
CA ARG A 64 -2.38 15.83 14.41
C ARG A 64 -1.21 15.51 15.35
N TYR A 65 0.02 15.74 14.90
CA TYR A 65 1.21 15.52 15.71
C TYR A 65 1.38 16.57 16.82
N GLU A 66 1.13 17.85 16.52
CA GLU A 66 1.14 18.92 17.51
C GLU A 66 0.12 18.66 18.62
N GLY A 67 -1.11 18.26 18.26
CA GLY A 67 -2.15 17.90 19.23
C GLY A 67 -1.82 16.66 20.05
N HIS A 68 -1.24 15.63 19.44
CA HIS A 68 -0.85 14.41 20.16
C HIS A 68 0.30 14.64 21.16
N HIS A 69 1.27 15.49 20.80
CA HIS A 69 2.47 15.70 21.60
C HIS A 69 2.45 16.98 22.45
N GLY A 70 1.47 17.87 22.28
CA GLY A 70 1.39 19.13 23.01
C GLY A 70 2.51 20.11 22.67
N VAL A 71 3.06 20.01 21.45
CA VAL A 71 4.18 20.84 20.97
C VAL A 71 3.73 21.70 19.79
N ARG A 72 4.52 22.72 19.46
CA ARG A 72 4.43 23.41 18.17
C ARG A 72 5.61 23.03 17.29
N ILE A 73 5.33 22.56 16.09
CA ILE A 73 6.31 22.20 15.08
C ILE A 73 6.51 23.42 14.19
N GLN A 74 7.73 23.93 14.13
CA GLN A 74 8.07 25.03 13.23
C GLN A 74 8.26 24.51 11.80
N ASP A 75 7.80 25.29 10.84
CA ASP A 75 8.02 25.04 9.42
C ASP A 75 8.97 26.12 8.91
N LEU A 76 10.20 25.72 8.58
CA LEU A 76 11.32 26.61 8.26
C LEU A 76 11.65 26.63 6.75
N LEU A 77 10.85 25.95 5.93
CA LEU A 77 11.06 25.80 4.48
C LEU A 77 9.94 26.44 3.64
#